data_AF-A0A7S2SNK8-F1
#
_entry.id   AF-A0A7S2SNK8-F1
#
_cell.length_a   1.000
_cell.length_b   1.000
_cell.length_c   1.000
_cell.angle_alpha   90.00
_cell.angle_beta   90.00
_cell.angle_gamma   90.00
#
_symmetry.space_group_name_H-M   'P 1'
#
loop_
_entity.id
_entity.type
_entity.pdbx_description
1 polymer ?
#
loop_
_entity_poly.entity_id
_entity_poly.type
_entity_poly.pdbx_seq_one_letter_code
_entity_poly.pdbx_strand_id
1 'polypeptide(L)'
;SGQKKRTSIALEMLSNPPVLFLDEPTTGLDSKMAEDVASLLKELTRPSSSPAATVPPSTASQRPTSDAEQGATMRTVVCTIHQPSYRIFSGFDRVLLLSGAPHSGRIAYNGSPTGLVSHFTSVGLECPPFENPADHAMRVLQDAASLEVLLDFAKPIRSNSI
;
A
#
# COMPACT_ATOMS: atom_id res chain seq x y z
N SER A 1 -8.11 -6.61 -20.91
CA SER A 1 -8.15 -8.00 -20.40
C SER A 1 -7.15 -8.14 -19.27
N GLY A 2 -7.59 -8.58 -18.08
CA GLY A 2 -6.75 -8.73 -16.89
C GLY A 2 -5.53 -9.65 -17.07
N GLN A 3 -5.54 -10.53 -18.08
CA GLN A 3 -4.40 -11.35 -18.49
C GLN A 3 -3.18 -10.48 -18.88
N LYS A 4 -3.38 -9.41 -19.66
CA LYS A 4 -2.30 -8.50 -20.09
C LYS A 4 -1.66 -7.77 -18.90
N LYS A 5 -2.46 -7.42 -17.88
CA LYS A 5 -1.99 -6.70 -16.69
C LYS A 5 -1.12 -7.61 -15.81
N ARG A 6 -1.52 -8.87 -15.63
CA ARG A 6 -0.68 -9.89 -14.97
C ARG A 6 0.63 -10.15 -15.71
N THR A 7 0.62 -10.24 -17.04
CA THR A 7 1.84 -10.43 -17.83
C THR A 7 2.81 -9.24 -17.71
N SER A 8 2.29 -8.01 -17.67
CA SER A 8 3.12 -6.81 -17.47
C SER A 8 3.79 -6.80 -16.10
N ILE A 9 3.04 -7.13 -15.04
CA ILE A 9 3.58 -7.22 -13.68
C ILE A 9 4.64 -8.34 -13.61
N ALA A 10 4.36 -9.50 -14.20
CA ALA A 10 5.30 -10.62 -14.21
C ALA A 10 6.62 -10.28 -14.94
N LEU A 11 6.56 -9.53 -16.05
CA LEU A 11 7.76 -9.08 -16.77
C LEU A 11 8.58 -8.11 -15.93
N GLU A 12 7.93 -7.19 -15.23
CA GLU A 12 8.58 -6.23 -14.33
C GLU A 12 9.18 -6.92 -13.10
N MET A 13 8.60 -8.04 -12.65
CA MET A 13 9.15 -8.85 -11.58
C MET A 13 10.43 -9.61 -11.96
N LEU A 14 10.66 -9.91 -13.25
CA LEU A 14 11.88 -10.62 -13.70
C LEU A 14 13.16 -9.83 -13.44
N SER A 15 13.09 -8.49 -13.37
CA SER A 15 14.25 -7.62 -13.09
C SER A 15 14.50 -7.42 -11.58
N ASN A 16 13.67 -7.99 -10.72
CA ASN A 16 13.73 -7.86 -9.26
C ASN A 16 13.95 -6.41 -8.76
N PRO A 17 13.09 -5.44 -9.14
CA PRO A 17 13.27 -4.07 -8.71
C PRO A 17 12.97 -3.92 -7.21
N PRO A 18 13.71 -3.06 -6.47
CA PRO A 18 13.45 -2.80 -5.05
C PRO A 18 12.16 -1.99 -4.82
N VAL A 19 11.67 -1.29 -5.84
CA VAL A 19 10.42 -0.52 -5.82
C VAL A 19 9.60 -0.86 -7.06
N LEU A 20 8.32 -1.15 -6.87
CA LEU A 20 7.37 -1.46 -7.93
C LEU A 20 6.22 -0.43 -7.92
N PHE A 21 5.98 0.24 -9.05
CA PHE A 21 4.87 1.18 -9.22
C PHE A 21 3.79 0.55 -10.08
N LEU A 22 2.56 0.48 -9.57
CA LEU A 22 1.45 -0.15 -10.28
C LEU A 22 0.27 0.80 -10.41
N ASP A 23 -0.15 1.05 -11.64
CA ASP A 23 -1.34 1.86 -11.89
C ASP A 23 -2.59 0.96 -11.95
N GLU A 24 -3.46 1.11 -10.95
CA GLU A 24 -4.76 0.42 -10.86
C GLU A 24 -4.68 -1.11 -11.04
N PRO A 25 -3.82 -1.85 -10.29
CA PRO A 25 -3.50 -3.25 -10.58
C PRO A 25 -4.70 -4.21 -10.52
N THR A 26 -5.77 -3.81 -9.86
CA THR A 26 -7.01 -4.58 -9.69
C THR A 26 -8.12 -4.18 -10.66
N THR A 27 -7.93 -3.15 -11.49
CA THR A 27 -8.99 -2.67 -12.41
C THR A 27 -9.35 -3.73 -13.45
N GLY A 28 -10.66 -3.96 -13.62
CA GLY A 28 -11.23 -4.90 -14.57
C GLY A 28 -11.10 -6.37 -14.16
N LEU A 29 -10.76 -6.64 -12.90
CA LEU A 29 -10.81 -7.96 -12.28
C LEU A 29 -12.13 -8.10 -11.49
N ASP A 30 -12.61 -9.34 -11.34
CA ASP A 30 -13.63 -9.61 -10.32
C ASP A 30 -13.03 -9.51 -8.90
N SER A 31 -13.91 -9.48 -7.89
CA SER A 31 -13.51 -9.28 -6.50
C SER A 31 -12.51 -10.32 -6.00
N LYS A 32 -12.65 -11.60 -6.39
CA LYS A 32 -11.76 -12.65 -5.91
C LYS A 32 -10.38 -12.52 -6.53
N MET A 33 -10.33 -12.28 -7.84
CA MET A 33 -9.07 -12.09 -8.56
C MET A 33 -8.34 -10.81 -8.10
N ALA A 34 -9.07 -9.73 -7.81
CA ALA A 34 -8.51 -8.50 -7.26
C ALA A 34 -7.84 -8.74 -5.90
N GLU A 35 -8.51 -9.51 -5.03
CA GLU A 35 -7.98 -9.89 -3.72
C GLU A 35 -6.75 -10.79 -3.81
N ASP A 36 -6.72 -11.73 -4.77
CA ASP A 36 -5.57 -12.61 -4.99
C ASP A 36 -4.35 -11.80 -5.50
N VAL A 37 -4.57 -10.83 -6.41
CA VAL A 37 -3.53 -9.89 -6.84
C VAL A 37 -3.01 -9.06 -5.67
N ALA A 38 -3.90 -8.47 -4.87
CA ALA A 38 -3.49 -7.68 -3.70
C ALA A 38 -2.70 -8.53 -2.67
N SER A 39 -3.11 -9.78 -2.46
CA SER A 39 -2.42 -10.71 -1.56
C SER A 39 -1.01 -11.05 -2.06
N LEU A 40 -0.86 -11.29 -3.37
CA LEU A 40 0.45 -11.49 -3.99
C LEU A 40 1.34 -10.26 -3.83
N LEU A 41 0.81 -9.06 -4.11
CA LEU A 41 1.57 -7.82 -3.93
C LEU A 41 2.03 -7.64 -2.48
N LYS A 42 1.19 -8.00 -1.51
CA LYS A 42 1.56 -7.99 -0.09
C LYS A 42 2.64 -9.02 0.24
N GLU A 43 2.60 -10.19 -0.38
CA GLU A 43 3.64 -11.21 -0.21
C GLU A 43 5.00 -10.72 -0.75
N LEU A 44 5.01 -9.99 -1.86
CA LEU A 44 6.23 -9.42 -2.43
C LEU A 44 6.91 -8.37 -1.55
N THR A 45 6.16 -7.71 -0.67
CA THR A 45 6.73 -6.75 0.30
C THR A 45 7.26 -7.42 1.56
N ARG A 46 6.95 -8.70 1.79
CA ARG A 46 7.53 -9.44 2.92
C ARG A 46 8.99 -9.75 2.59
N PRO A 47 9.91 -9.56 3.54
CA PRO A 47 11.26 -10.08 3.37
C PRO A 47 11.14 -11.59 3.13
N SER A 48 11.77 -12.08 2.08
CA SER A 48 11.84 -13.52 1.81
C SER A 48 12.55 -14.17 3.00
N SER A 49 11.79 -14.73 3.93
CA SER A 49 12.33 -15.64 4.92
C SER A 49 12.79 -16.87 4.15
N SER A 50 14.06 -16.88 3.73
CA SER A 50 14.69 -18.10 3.28
C SER A 50 14.58 -19.11 4.44
N PRO A 51 13.99 -20.31 4.26
CA PRO A 51 14.05 -21.36 5.25
C PRO A 51 15.48 -21.94 5.25
N ALA A 52 16.44 -21.17 5.77
CA ALA A 52 17.83 -21.57 5.89
C ALA A 52 18.37 -21.23 7.28
N ALA A 53 17.99 -22.03 8.29
CA ALA A 53 18.80 -22.30 9.49
C ALA A 53 18.10 -23.27 10.47
N THR A 54 17.87 -24.53 10.05
CA THR A 54 17.94 -25.67 10.97
C THR A 54 18.88 -26.70 10.37
N VAL A 55 20.14 -26.31 10.18
CA VAL A 55 21.23 -27.28 10.00
C VAL A 55 21.83 -27.49 11.40
N PRO A 56 21.72 -28.69 12.00
CA PRO A 56 22.41 -28.96 13.26
C PRO A 56 23.92 -28.86 13.04
N PRO A 57 24.70 -28.39 14.03
CA PRO A 57 26.14 -28.29 13.88
C PRO A 57 26.74 -29.69 13.90
N SER A 58 27.05 -30.23 12.73
CA SER A 58 28.01 -31.33 12.62
C SER A 58 29.10 -30.98 11.62
N THR A 59 30.29 -30.77 12.18
CA THR A 59 31.62 -30.97 11.57
C THR A 59 32.04 -30.07 10.39
N ALA A 60 33.07 -29.29 10.70
CA ALA A 60 33.89 -28.48 9.81
C ALA A 60 34.41 -29.23 8.57
N SER A 61 34.40 -28.53 7.44
CA SER A 61 35.49 -28.40 6.46
C SER A 61 34.88 -28.21 5.07
N GLN A 62 34.73 -26.96 4.63
CA GLN A 62 34.86 -26.58 3.22
C GLN A 62 34.82 -25.06 3.01
N ARG A 63 35.62 -24.68 2.02
CA ARG A 63 36.04 -23.37 1.50
C ARG A 63 34.85 -22.48 1.09
N PRO A 64 34.88 -21.14 1.27
CA PRO A 64 33.78 -20.29 0.82
C PRO A 64 33.80 -20.21 -0.72
N THR A 65 32.76 -20.77 -1.36
CA THR A 65 32.44 -20.52 -2.76
C THR A 65 31.76 -19.16 -2.88
N SER A 66 32.24 -18.35 -3.82
CA SER A 66 31.84 -16.97 -4.09
C SER A 66 30.48 -16.84 -4.79
N ASP A 67 29.48 -17.62 -4.37
CA ASP A 67 28.14 -17.53 -4.92
C ASP A 67 27.29 -16.64 -4.01
N ALA A 68 27.10 -15.42 -4.50
CA ALA A 68 26.35 -14.31 -3.94
C ALA A 68 25.26 -14.69 -2.92
N GLU A 69 25.38 -14.11 -1.72
CA GLU A 69 24.26 -13.82 -0.85
C GLU A 69 23.11 -13.23 -1.68
N GLN A 70 22.11 -14.04 -2.03
CA GLN A 70 20.80 -13.54 -2.40
C GLN A 70 20.14 -13.02 -1.12
N GLY A 71 20.59 -11.85 -0.70
CA GLY A 71 20.00 -11.07 0.37
C GLY A 71 18.52 -10.89 0.10
N ALA A 72 17.69 -11.17 1.11
CA ALA A 72 16.25 -10.97 1.06
C ALA A 72 15.96 -9.50 0.72
N THR A 73 15.65 -9.21 -0.53
CA THR A 73 15.33 -7.85 -0.98
C THR A 73 13.88 -7.56 -0.61
N MET A 74 13.68 -6.76 0.44
CA MET A 74 12.37 -6.20 0.74
C MET A 74 11.95 -5.29 -0.41
N ARG A 75 10.78 -5.54 -1.01
CA ARG A 75 10.25 -4.69 -2.08
C ARG A 75 9.26 -3.68 -1.51
N THR A 76 9.31 -2.46 -2.01
CA THR A 76 8.27 -1.45 -1.79
C THR A 76 7.30 -1.48 -2.96
N VAL A 77 6.01 -1.68 -2.70
CA VAL A 77 4.96 -1.58 -3.71
C VAL A 77 4.20 -0.27 -3.50
N VAL A 78 4.11 0.54 -4.54
CA VAL A 78 3.29 1.75 -4.58
C VAL A 78 2.24 1.56 -5.67
N CYS A 79 0.97 1.71 -5.33
CA CYS A 79 -0.10 1.58 -6.31
C CYS A 79 -1.24 2.57 -6.11
N THR A 80 -1.91 2.90 -7.20
CA THR A 80 -3.23 3.53 -7.22
C THR A 80 -4.30 2.43 -7.15
N ILE A 81 -5.32 2.63 -6.31
CA ILE A 81 -6.51 1.77 -6.32
C ILE A 81 -7.75 2.66 -6.25
N HIS A 82 -8.64 2.50 -7.23
CA HIS A 82 -9.98 3.03 -7.18
C HIS A 82 -10.89 2.11 -6.36
N GLN A 83 -11.52 2.68 -5.31
CA GLN A 83 -12.56 2.03 -4.49
C GLN A 83 -12.19 0.60 -4.02
N PRO A 84 -11.14 0.45 -3.19
CA PRO A 84 -10.72 -0.87 -2.70
C PRO A 84 -11.80 -1.49 -1.80
N SER A 85 -11.96 -2.81 -1.92
CA SER A 85 -12.71 -3.57 -0.90
C SER A 85 -12.05 -3.43 0.46
N TYR A 86 -12.81 -3.63 1.54
CA TYR A 86 -12.27 -3.58 2.91
C TYR A 86 -11.04 -4.49 3.09
N ARG A 87 -11.07 -5.71 2.51
CA ARG A 87 -9.95 -6.65 2.59
C ARG A 87 -8.67 -6.08 1.95
N ILE A 88 -8.79 -5.50 0.76
CA ILE A 88 -7.65 -4.87 0.07
C ILE A 88 -7.18 -3.65 0.85
N PHE A 89 -8.10 -2.79 1.27
CA PHE A 89 -7.79 -1.57 2.03
C PHE A 89 -7.03 -1.86 3.33
N SER A 90 -7.50 -2.85 4.09
CA SER A 90 -6.86 -3.28 5.34
C SER A 90 -5.46 -3.89 5.15
N GLY A 91 -5.13 -4.34 3.93
CA GLY A 91 -3.83 -4.91 3.61
C GLY A 91 -2.70 -3.90 3.46
N PHE A 92 -3.01 -2.60 3.31
CA PHE A 92 -2.02 -1.54 3.14
C PHE A 92 -1.29 -1.18 4.42
N ASP A 93 0.03 -1.00 4.33
CA ASP A 93 0.83 -0.46 5.42
C ASP A 93 0.63 1.06 5.56
N ARG A 94 0.41 1.73 4.43
CA ARG A 94 0.19 3.18 4.33
C ARG A 94 -0.76 3.50 3.18
N VAL A 95 -1.59 4.50 3.39
CA VAL A 95 -2.57 5.06 2.45
C VAL A 95 -2.27 6.54 2.28
N LEU A 96 -2.21 6.98 1.02
CA LEU A 96 -2.09 8.38 0.63
C LEU A 96 -3.40 8.81 -0.01
N LEU A 97 -4.13 9.74 0.60
CA LEU A 97 -5.33 10.33 0.02
C LEU A 97 -4.97 11.64 -0.65
N LEU A 98 -5.31 11.76 -1.93
CA LEU A 98 -5.10 12.95 -2.74
C LEU A 98 -6.43 13.62 -3.04
N SER A 99 -6.48 14.93 -2.91
CA SER A 99 -7.65 15.73 -3.24
C SER A 99 -7.83 15.87 -4.76
N GLY A 100 -9.09 15.90 -5.18
CA GLY A 100 -9.50 16.26 -6.54
C GLY A 100 -9.65 17.78 -6.72
N ALA A 101 -10.22 18.20 -7.85
CA ALA A 101 -10.45 19.61 -8.16
C ALA A 101 -11.48 20.24 -7.18
N PRO A 102 -11.34 21.53 -6.81
CA PRO A 102 -10.32 22.50 -7.26
C PRO A 102 -8.94 22.35 -6.58
N HIS A 103 -8.84 21.48 -5.58
CA HIS A 103 -7.64 21.27 -4.77
C HIS A 103 -6.70 20.19 -5.31
N SER A 104 -6.72 19.90 -6.61
CA SER A 104 -6.07 18.72 -7.18
C SER A 104 -4.62 18.54 -6.73
N GLY A 105 -4.30 17.35 -6.23
CA GLY A 105 -2.92 16.97 -5.87
C GLY A 105 -2.44 17.39 -4.47
N ARG A 106 -3.29 18.03 -3.65
CA ARG A 106 -2.97 18.20 -2.22
C ARG A 106 -3.15 16.87 -1.49
N ILE A 107 -2.33 16.65 -0.47
CA ILE A 107 -2.43 15.47 0.40
C ILE A 107 -3.48 15.76 1.46
N ALA A 108 -4.57 14.99 1.45
CA ALA A 108 -5.59 15.03 2.49
C ALA A 108 -5.24 14.11 3.66
N TYR A 109 -4.50 13.03 3.42
CA TYR A 109 -4.03 12.11 4.46
C TYR A 109 -2.81 11.31 4.00
N ASN A 110 -1.90 10.99 4.92
CA ASN A 110 -0.76 10.13 4.69
C ASN A 110 -0.43 9.34 5.97
N GLY A 111 -0.85 8.08 6.02
CA GLY A 111 -0.67 7.25 7.22
C GLY A 111 -1.26 5.86 7.07
N SER A 112 -1.41 5.11 8.16
CA SER A 112 -1.98 3.76 8.11
C SER A 112 -3.50 3.77 7.85
N PRO A 113 -4.10 2.67 7.39
CA PRO A 113 -5.56 2.51 7.31
C PRO A 113 -6.29 2.76 8.64
N THR A 114 -5.72 2.30 9.75
CA THR A 114 -6.28 2.47 11.10
C THR A 114 -6.19 3.92 11.58
N GLY A 115 -5.09 4.61 11.25
CA GLY A 115 -4.91 6.03 11.54
C GLY A 115 -5.90 6.91 10.79
N LEU A 116 -6.35 6.49 9.60
CA LEU A 116 -7.32 7.25 8.80
C LEU A 116 -8.65 7.40 9.53
N VAL A 117 -9.16 6.30 10.09
CA VAL A 117 -10.41 6.29 10.87
C VAL A 117 -10.29 7.19 12.11
N SER A 118 -9.15 7.14 12.79
CA SER A 118 -8.87 7.99 13.95
C SER A 118 -8.80 9.47 13.55
N HIS A 119 -8.17 9.76 12.40
CA HIS A 119 -8.05 11.12 11.88
C HIS A 119 -9.41 11.71 11.52
N PHE A 120 -10.24 10.96 10.80
CA PHE A 120 -11.62 11.31 10.49
C PHE A 120 -12.44 11.64 11.73
N THR A 121 -12.35 10.81 12.77
CA THR A 121 -13.01 11.07 14.07
C THR A 121 -12.51 12.38 14.69
N SER A 122 -11.20 12.65 14.67
CA SER A 122 -10.62 13.85 15.27
C SER A 122 -11.04 15.17 14.63
N VAL A 123 -11.51 15.13 13.38
CA VAL A 123 -11.96 16.30 12.61
C VAL A 123 -13.49 16.36 12.43
N GLY A 124 -14.24 15.48 13.12
CA GLY A 124 -15.70 15.45 13.07
C GLY A 124 -16.30 14.80 11.81
N LEU A 125 -15.49 14.03 11.07
CA LEU A 125 -15.90 13.29 9.87
C LEU A 125 -15.98 11.79 10.16
N GLU A 126 -16.66 11.40 11.23
CA GLU A 126 -16.70 10.00 11.67
C GLU A 126 -17.15 9.03 10.57
N CYS A 127 -16.43 7.92 10.43
CA CYS A 127 -16.85 6.81 9.58
C CYS A 127 -18.14 6.21 10.13
N PRO A 128 -19.20 6.07 9.32
CA PRO A 128 -20.40 5.37 9.72
C PRO A 128 -20.11 3.91 10.14
N PRO A 129 -20.87 3.38 11.12
CA PRO A 129 -20.67 2.01 11.58
C PRO A 129 -20.91 1.01 10.44
N PHE A 130 -20.07 -0.02 10.37
CA PHE A 130 -20.12 -1.08 9.36
C PHE A 130 -19.86 -0.62 7.91
N GLU A 131 -19.45 0.63 7.69
CA GLU A 131 -19.01 1.10 6.39
C GLU A 131 -17.51 0.86 6.19
N ASN A 132 -17.11 0.57 4.96
CA ASN A 132 -15.71 0.49 4.56
C ASN A 132 -15.07 1.89 4.64
N PRO A 133 -13.99 2.09 5.42
CA PRO A 133 -13.34 3.39 5.54
C PRO A 133 -12.84 3.96 4.20
N ALA A 134 -12.51 3.10 3.23
CA ALA A 134 -12.13 3.56 1.90
C ALA A 134 -13.29 4.21 1.15
N ASP A 135 -14.49 3.66 1.26
CA ASP A 135 -15.69 4.23 0.62
C ASP A 135 -16.07 5.56 1.29
N HIS A 136 -16.00 5.61 2.62
CA HIS A 136 -16.16 6.86 3.37
C HIS A 136 -15.14 7.93 2.94
N ALA A 137 -13.86 7.55 2.83
CA ALA A 137 -12.81 8.45 2.38
C ALA A 137 -13.08 9.02 0.99
N MET A 138 -13.54 8.20 0.04
CA MET A 138 -13.88 8.66 -1.31
C MET A 138 -15.04 9.66 -1.29
N ARG A 139 -16.07 9.44 -0.46
CA ARG A 139 -17.18 10.39 -0.30
C ARG A 139 -16.70 11.72 0.28
N VAL A 140 -15.86 11.67 1.30
CA VAL A 140 -15.27 12.86 1.92
C VAL A 140 -14.41 13.65 0.92
N LEU A 141 -13.63 12.97 0.07
CA LEU A 141 -12.83 13.62 -0.97
C LEU A 141 -13.67 14.27 -2.08
N GLN A 142 -14.92 13.82 -2.27
CA GLN A 142 -15.87 14.35 -3.26
C GLN A 142 -16.74 15.47 -2.70
N ASP A 143 -16.90 15.56 -1.38
CA ASP A 143 -17.61 16.63 -0.71
C ASP A 143 -16.68 17.82 -0.42
N ALA A 144 -16.98 18.98 -1.02
CA ALA A 144 -16.10 20.15 -0.92
C ALA A 144 -15.90 20.64 0.52
N ALA A 145 -16.96 20.63 1.34
CA ALA A 145 -16.88 21.11 2.72
C ALA A 145 -16.03 20.18 3.59
N SER A 146 -16.25 18.87 3.49
CA SER A 146 -15.48 17.86 4.22
C SER A 146 -14.02 17.82 3.78
N LEU A 147 -13.77 18.00 2.47
CA LEU A 147 -12.42 18.07 1.94
C LEU A 147 -11.66 19.29 2.49
N GLU A 148 -12.29 20.45 2.61
CA GLU A 148 -11.65 21.64 3.21
C GLU A 148 -11.25 21.40 4.66
N VAL A 149 -12.12 20.75 5.44
CA VAL A 149 -11.80 20.34 6.82
C VAL A 149 -10.56 19.44 6.83
N LEU A 150 -10.51 18.38 6.01
CA LEU A 150 -9.31 17.54 5.93
C LEU A 150 -8.05 18.33 5.54
N LEU A 151 -8.16 19.19 4.53
CA LEU A 151 -7.03 19.93 3.98
C LEU A 151 -6.50 21.01 4.92
N ASP A 152 -7.34 21.56 5.80
CA ASP A 152 -6.92 22.50 6.83
C ASP A 152 -6.14 21.82 7.96
N PHE A 153 -6.54 20.60 8.33
CA PHE A 153 -5.85 19.79 9.34
C PHE A 153 -4.64 19.02 8.79
N ALA A 154 -4.58 18.81 7.47
CA ALA A 154 -3.43 18.26 6.76
C ALA A 154 -2.30 19.29 6.51
N LYS A 155 -2.51 20.58 6.87
CA LYS A 155 -1.41 21.56 6.87
C LYS A 155 -0.31 21.05 7.79
N PRO A 156 0.97 21.09 7.35
CA PRO A 156 2.06 20.58 8.16
C PRO A 156 1.98 21.26 9.53
N ILE A 157 2.03 20.48 10.60
CA ILE A 157 2.38 20.97 11.93
C ILE A 157 3.60 21.86 11.68
N ARG A 158 3.43 23.19 11.73
CA ARG A 158 4.53 24.11 11.46
C ARG A 158 5.63 23.67 12.40
N SER A 159 6.80 23.31 11.85
CA SER A 159 7.98 23.27 12.70
C SER A 159 8.06 24.67 13.30
N ASN A 160 7.97 24.75 14.63
CA ASN A 160 8.50 25.90 15.32
C ASN A 160 9.98 25.92 14.95
N SER A 161 10.32 26.70 13.92
CA SER A 161 11.68 27.16 13.74
C SER A 161 11.96 28.14 14.87
N ILE A 162 13.01 27.77 15.59
CA ILE A 162 13.71 28.46 16.66
C ILE A 162 14.07 29.88 16.23
#